data_AF-A0A2D4XCS9-F1
#
_entry.id   AF-A0A2D4XCS9-F1
#
_cell.length_a   1.000
_cell.length_b   1.000
_cell.length_c   1.000
_cell.angle_alpha   90.00
_cell.angle_beta   90.00
_cell.angle_gamma   90.00
#
_symmetry.space_group_name_H-M   'P 1'
#
loop_
_entity.id
_entity.type
_entity.pdbx_description
1 polymer ?
#
loop_
_entity_poly.entity_id
_entity_poly.type
_entity_poly.pdbx_seq_one_letter_code
_entity_poly.pdbx_strand_id
1 'polypeptide(L)'
;NFARGGGDGMGSRVTLNLDIGVDYDERSSHVKQVIMEVAKKCPHVEVDPAPRVLLRELADFSKNYRLYVWLGDYGEEFIATDWLLREIDTAFSREGISIPYPVAVELPSKPSPFPDGDAGERMRRMKSTRQHVSRIKMVRDEAEMEEERDSARAELEVLQARLEEGDLKRAEREILENDMRALESLLAQFTE
;
A
#
# COMPACT_ATOMS: atom_id res chain seq x y z
N ASN A 1 3.81 8.46 -12.14
CA ASN A 1 5.09 9.19 -12.27
C ASN A 1 6.06 8.38 -13.12
N PHE A 2 5.92 8.40 -14.45
CA PHE A 2 6.74 7.64 -15.41
C PHE A 2 7.93 8.43 -15.98
N ALA A 3 8.11 9.68 -15.57
CA ALA A 3 9.18 10.55 -16.06
C ALA A 3 10.11 10.94 -14.91
N ARG A 4 11.13 10.11 -14.64
CA ARG A 4 12.32 10.54 -13.90
C ARG A 4 13.58 9.90 -14.49
N GLY A 5 14.22 10.67 -15.37
CA GLY A 5 15.66 10.91 -15.36
C GLY A 5 16.60 9.78 -15.79
N GLY A 6 16.93 9.76 -17.07
CA GLY A 6 18.26 9.38 -17.56
C GLY A 6 18.96 10.66 -18.07
N GLY A 7 20.20 10.90 -17.64
CA GLY A 7 20.99 12.12 -17.96
C GLY A 7 21.64 12.10 -19.34
N ASP A 8 21.03 11.45 -20.32
CA ASP A 8 21.55 11.23 -21.67
C ASP A 8 20.91 12.12 -22.75
N GLY A 9 19.91 12.94 -22.39
CA GLY A 9 19.38 13.98 -23.28
C GLY A 9 18.59 13.47 -24.49
N MET A 10 18.29 12.17 -24.55
CA MET A 10 17.37 11.59 -25.54
C MET A 10 15.94 11.52 -24.98
N GLY A 11 14.95 11.42 -25.88
CA GLY A 11 13.51 11.49 -25.58
C GLY A 11 13.08 10.66 -24.38
N SER A 12 11.98 11.07 -23.73
CA SER A 12 11.48 10.51 -22.47
C SER A 12 11.45 8.99 -22.45
N ARG A 13 12.53 8.36 -21.97
CA ARG A 13 12.63 6.91 -21.85
C ARG A 13 11.60 6.42 -20.84
N VAL A 14 10.87 5.38 -21.22
CA VAL A 14 9.80 4.80 -20.39
C VAL A 14 10.31 3.52 -19.77
N THR A 15 10.00 3.33 -18.49
CA THR A 15 10.26 2.05 -17.81
C THR A 15 8.98 1.24 -17.81
N LEU A 16 8.99 0.08 -18.48
CA LEU A 16 7.91 -0.89 -18.43
C LEU A 16 8.23 -1.96 -17.38
N ASN A 17 7.24 -2.25 -16.54
CA ASN A 17 7.33 -3.23 -15.47
C ASN A 17 6.29 -4.33 -15.70
N LEU A 18 6.74 -5.59 -15.79
CA LEU A 18 5.87 -6.75 -15.93
C LEU A 18 5.99 -7.66 -14.71
N ASP A 19 4.86 -7.99 -14.09
CA ASP A 19 4.78 -8.94 -12.98
C ASP A 19 4.41 -10.33 -13.51
N ILE A 20 5.19 -11.33 -13.13
CA ILE A 20 5.08 -12.72 -13.62
C ILE A 20 5.09 -13.65 -12.40
N GLY A 21 3.99 -14.35 -12.17
CA GLY A 21 3.84 -15.35 -11.11
C GLY A 21 4.16 -16.75 -11.62
N VAL A 22 4.96 -17.49 -10.86
CA VAL A 22 5.27 -18.91 -11.13
C VAL A 22 5.08 -19.74 -9.88
N ASP A 23 5.04 -21.06 -10.04
CA ASP A 23 4.79 -22.00 -8.94
C ASP A 23 5.91 -21.95 -7.88
N TYR A 24 5.58 -22.34 -6.65
CA TYR A 24 6.52 -22.42 -5.54
C TYR A 24 7.58 -23.51 -5.72
N ASP A 25 7.32 -24.52 -6.53
CA ASP A 25 8.30 -25.58 -6.81
C ASP A 25 9.39 -25.13 -7.79
N GLU A 26 9.19 -24.00 -8.48
CA GLU A 26 10.14 -23.51 -9.48
C GLU A 26 11.41 -22.94 -8.88
N ARG A 27 12.56 -23.26 -9.52
CA ARG A 27 13.87 -22.75 -9.11
C ARG A 27 14.06 -21.31 -9.59
N SER A 28 14.26 -20.40 -8.64
CA SER A 28 14.38 -18.96 -8.93
C SER A 28 15.49 -18.58 -9.91
N SER A 29 16.60 -19.32 -9.93
CA SER A 29 17.69 -19.07 -10.88
C SER A 29 17.27 -19.36 -12.32
N HIS A 30 16.56 -20.46 -12.55
CA HIS A 30 16.09 -20.88 -13.88
C HIS A 30 15.02 -19.92 -14.40
N VAL A 31 14.02 -19.59 -13.58
CA VAL A 31 12.97 -18.62 -13.93
C VAL A 31 13.57 -17.27 -14.33
N LYS A 32 14.48 -16.72 -13.52
CA LYS A 32 15.15 -15.45 -13.83
C LYS A 32 15.96 -15.52 -15.12
N GLN A 33 16.68 -16.61 -15.35
CA GLN A 33 17.46 -16.81 -16.57
C GLN A 33 16.53 -16.78 -17.80
N VAL A 34 15.44 -17.56 -17.78
CA VAL A 34 14.52 -17.67 -18.92
C VAL A 34 13.85 -16.32 -19.22
N ILE A 35 13.31 -15.64 -18.21
CA ILE A 35 12.71 -14.30 -18.39
C ILE A 35 13.74 -13.32 -18.96
N MET A 36 14.97 -13.34 -18.45
CA MET A 36 16.05 -12.46 -18.90
C MET A 36 16.46 -12.72 -20.35
N GLU A 37 16.55 -13.97 -20.75
CA GLU A 37 16.88 -14.37 -22.13
C GLU A 37 15.81 -13.92 -23.12
N VAL A 38 14.53 -14.01 -22.75
CA VAL A 38 13.42 -13.51 -23.57
C VAL A 38 13.48 -11.98 -23.64
N ALA A 39 13.65 -11.29 -22.51
CA ALA A 39 13.71 -9.82 -22.47
C ALA A 39 14.83 -9.26 -23.36
N LYS A 40 16.01 -9.89 -23.36
CA LYS A 40 17.15 -9.51 -24.22
C LYS A 40 16.91 -9.72 -25.72
N LYS A 41 15.95 -10.55 -26.10
CA LYS A 41 15.58 -10.81 -27.51
C LYS A 41 14.43 -9.93 -27.99
N CYS A 42 13.80 -9.16 -27.10
CA CYS A 42 12.67 -8.32 -27.45
C CYS A 42 13.16 -7.14 -28.32
N PRO A 43 12.62 -6.94 -29.52
CA PRO A 43 13.04 -5.85 -30.40
C PRO A 43 12.62 -4.46 -29.89
N HIS A 44 11.65 -4.40 -28.98
CA HIS A 44 11.13 -3.16 -28.41
C HIS A 44 11.86 -2.71 -27.13
N VAL A 45 12.74 -3.57 -26.59
CA VAL A 45 13.45 -3.31 -25.34
C VAL A 45 14.85 -2.77 -25.63
N GLU A 46 15.18 -1.65 -25.00
CA GLU A 46 16.51 -1.05 -25.05
C GLU A 46 17.57 -1.95 -24.41
N VAL A 47 18.74 -1.99 -25.04
CA VAL A 47 19.87 -2.80 -24.57
C VAL A 47 20.60 -2.12 -23.42
N ASP A 48 20.69 -0.79 -23.48
CA ASP A 48 21.24 0.03 -22.42
C ASP A 48 20.19 1.03 -21.94
N PRO A 49 19.71 0.91 -20.70
CA PRO A 49 20.09 -0.05 -19.65
C PRO A 49 19.55 -1.45 -19.84
N ALA A 50 20.37 -2.43 -19.47
CA ALA A 50 20.04 -3.83 -19.60
C ALA A 50 18.86 -4.25 -18.69
N PRO A 51 17.97 -5.13 -19.18
CA PRO A 51 16.82 -5.62 -18.44
C PRO A 51 17.19 -6.24 -17.08
N ARG A 52 16.25 -6.17 -16.13
CA ARG A 52 16.45 -6.72 -14.77
C ARG A 52 15.24 -7.52 -14.32
N VAL A 53 15.48 -8.69 -13.71
CA VAL A 53 14.41 -9.54 -13.13
C VAL A 53 14.67 -9.74 -11.65
N LEU A 54 13.71 -9.34 -10.82
CA LEU A 54 13.80 -9.46 -9.36
C LEU A 54 12.65 -10.31 -8.82
N LEU A 55 12.92 -11.12 -7.81
CA LEU A 55 11.85 -11.74 -7.01
C LEU A 55 11.28 -10.64 -6.12
N ARG A 56 10.01 -10.31 -6.31
CA ARG A 56 9.35 -9.18 -5.66
C ARG A 56 8.59 -9.62 -4.41
N GLU A 57 7.92 -10.76 -4.50
CA GLU A 57 6.97 -11.20 -3.48
C GLU A 57 6.79 -12.73 -3.51
N LEU A 58 6.53 -13.29 -2.34
CA LEU A 58 6.08 -14.67 -2.14
C LEU A 58 4.58 -14.58 -1.79
N ALA A 59 3.71 -14.74 -2.80
CA ALA A 59 2.27 -14.54 -2.68
C ALA A 59 1.54 -15.83 -2.27
N ASP A 60 0.22 -15.77 -2.13
CA ASP A 60 -0.59 -16.89 -1.61
C ASP A 60 -0.43 -18.20 -2.41
N PHE A 61 -0.23 -18.11 -3.72
CA PHE A 61 -0.13 -19.26 -4.63
C PHE A 61 1.03 -19.19 -5.61
N SER A 62 1.88 -18.16 -5.54
CA SER A 62 2.96 -17.96 -6.52
C SER A 62 4.18 -17.21 -5.97
N LYS A 63 5.34 -17.44 -6.60
CA LYS A 63 6.50 -16.54 -6.50
C LYS A 63 6.37 -15.47 -7.58
N ASN A 64 6.24 -14.21 -7.19
CA ASN A 64 6.06 -13.10 -8.10
C ASN A 64 7.40 -12.45 -8.47
N TYR A 65 7.76 -12.51 -9.74
CA TYR A 65 8.91 -11.84 -10.32
C TYR A 65 8.48 -10.56 -11.01
N ARG A 66 9.32 -9.52 -10.93
CA ARG A 66 9.15 -8.30 -11.70
C ARG A 66 10.29 -8.15 -12.71
N LEU A 67 9.91 -8.09 -13.98
CA LEU A 67 10.79 -7.70 -15.07
C LEU A 67 10.74 -6.17 -15.24
N TYR A 68 11.91 -5.54 -15.20
CA TYR A 68 12.14 -4.14 -15.51
C TYR A 68 12.81 -4.05 -16.87
N VAL A 69 12.17 -3.36 -17.80
CA VAL A 69 12.67 -3.10 -19.15
C VAL A 69 12.50 -1.62 -19.48
N TRP A 70 13.28 -1.14 -20.44
CA TRP A 70 13.21 0.23 -20.91
C TRP A 70 12.84 0.25 -22.37
N LEU A 71 11.95 1.17 -22.74
CA LEU A 71 11.45 1.34 -24.09
C LEU A 71 11.90 2.70 -24.62
N GLY A 72 12.23 2.74 -25.91
CA GLY A 72 12.58 3.98 -26.62
C GLY A 72 11.39 4.91 -26.86
N ASP A 73 10.19 4.34 -27.05
CA ASP A 73 8.93 5.07 -27.23
C ASP A 73 7.83 4.52 -26.31
N TYR A 74 7.07 5.44 -25.70
CA TYR A 74 5.86 5.13 -24.93
C TYR A 74 4.78 4.47 -25.79
N GLY A 75 4.68 4.87 -27.06
CA GLY A 75 3.70 4.33 -28.00
C GLY A 75 3.84 2.83 -28.24
N GLU A 76 4.98 2.22 -27.92
CA GLU A 76 5.23 0.79 -28.13
C GLU A 76 4.97 -0.06 -26.88
N GLU A 77 4.58 0.54 -25.74
CA GLU A 77 4.43 -0.18 -24.47
C GLU A 77 3.51 -1.41 -24.58
N PHE A 78 2.38 -1.27 -25.28
CA PHE A 78 1.42 -2.36 -25.45
C PHE A 78 1.96 -3.48 -26.34
N ILE A 79 2.71 -3.15 -27.40
CA ILE A 79 3.31 -4.12 -28.32
C ILE A 79 4.44 -4.87 -27.61
N ALA A 80 5.30 -4.13 -26.89
CA ALA A 80 6.37 -4.70 -26.10
C ALA A 80 5.85 -5.65 -25.01
N THR A 81 4.75 -5.25 -24.36
CA THR A 81 4.08 -6.08 -23.33
C THR A 81 3.54 -7.38 -23.91
N ASP A 82 2.77 -7.32 -25.01
CA ASP A 82 2.24 -8.51 -25.69
C ASP A 82 3.37 -9.45 -26.12
N TRP A 83 4.40 -8.91 -26.78
CA TRP A 83 5.54 -9.68 -27.24
C TRP A 83 6.25 -10.38 -26.09
N LEU A 84 6.58 -9.64 -25.02
CA LEU A 84 7.27 -10.19 -23.86
C LEU A 84 6.45 -11.29 -23.20
N LEU A 85 5.17 -11.07 -22.93
CA LEU A 85 4.32 -12.05 -22.26
C LEU A 85 4.15 -13.32 -23.09
N ARG A 86 3.91 -13.21 -24.40
CA ARG A 86 3.77 -14.36 -25.30
C ARG A 86 5.05 -15.19 -25.41
N GLU A 87 6.19 -14.53 -25.55
CA GLU A 87 7.48 -15.24 -25.66
C GLU A 87 7.92 -15.82 -24.32
N ILE A 88 7.58 -15.18 -23.19
CA ILE A 88 7.78 -15.73 -21.85
C ILE A 88 6.92 -16.98 -21.66
N ASP A 89 5.63 -16.94 -22.00
CA ASP A 89 4.73 -18.10 -21.93
C ASP A 89 5.23 -19.28 -22.77
N THR A 90 5.66 -18.99 -24.00
CA THR A 90 6.25 -19.98 -24.91
C THR A 90 7.55 -20.56 -24.33
N ALA A 91 8.41 -19.72 -23.76
CA ALA A 91 9.66 -20.16 -23.14
C ALA A 91 9.41 -20.98 -21.87
N PHE A 92 8.47 -20.58 -21.03
CA PHE A 92 8.08 -21.32 -19.83
C PHE A 92 7.54 -22.70 -20.18
N SER A 93 6.67 -22.78 -21.19
CA SER A 93 6.14 -24.04 -21.71
C SER A 93 7.25 -24.97 -22.21
N ARG A 94 8.27 -24.43 -22.90
CA ARG A 94 9.42 -25.22 -23.39
C ARG A 94 10.34 -25.69 -22.27
N GLU A 95 10.54 -24.84 -21.26
CA GLU A 95 11.45 -25.09 -20.13
C GLU A 95 10.78 -25.87 -18.99
N GLY A 96 9.46 -26.07 -19.06
CA GLY A 96 8.68 -26.78 -18.04
C GLY A 96 8.38 -25.94 -16.79
N ILE A 97 8.42 -24.61 -16.89
CA ILE A 97 8.10 -23.70 -15.78
C ILE A 97 6.58 -23.58 -15.66
N SER A 98 6.04 -23.95 -14.50
CA SER A 98 4.60 -23.92 -14.24
C SER A 98 4.10 -22.54 -13.77
N ILE A 99 2.97 -22.12 -14.33
CA ILE A 99 2.18 -20.96 -13.84
C ILE A 99 1.04 -21.51 -12.99
N PRO A 100 0.94 -21.13 -11.71
CA PRO A 100 0.01 -21.75 -10.78
C PRO A 100 -1.42 -21.23 -11.00
N TYR A 101 -2.39 -22.13 -10.81
CA TYR A 101 -3.78 -21.73 -10.62
C TYR A 101 -3.99 -21.30 -9.15
N PRO A 102 -4.91 -20.37 -8.88
CA PRO A 102 -5.38 -20.13 -7.52
C PRO A 102 -5.99 -21.42 -6.95
N VAL A 103 -5.40 -21.96 -5.89
CA VAL A 103 -5.92 -23.13 -5.19
C VAL A 103 -6.52 -22.70 -3.87
N ALA A 104 -7.79 -23.04 -3.64
CA ALA A 104 -8.44 -22.89 -2.36
C ALA A 104 -8.81 -24.28 -1.81
N VAL A 105 -8.53 -24.50 -0.52
CA VAL A 105 -8.98 -25.70 0.18
C VAL A 105 -10.27 -25.36 0.91
N GLU A 106 -11.36 -26.03 0.55
CA GLU A 106 -12.61 -25.93 1.29
C GLU A 106 -12.48 -26.66 2.63
N LEU A 107 -12.66 -25.92 3.71
CA LEU A 107 -12.78 -26.48 5.05
C LEU A 107 -14.28 -26.65 5.37
N PRO A 108 -14.74 -27.82 5.86
CA PRO A 108 -16.15 -28.07 6.14
C PRO A 108 -16.71 -27.14 7.24
N SER A 109 -15.85 -26.65 8.12
CA SER A 109 -16.16 -25.57 9.05
C SER A 109 -14.88 -24.82 9.42
N LYS A 110 -15.03 -23.54 9.78
CA LYS A 110 -13.91 -22.77 10.33
C LYS A 110 -13.56 -23.34 11.70
N PRO A 111 -12.31 -23.76 11.96
CA PRO A 111 -11.93 -24.29 13.27
C PRO A 111 -12.15 -23.21 14.33
N SER A 112 -12.69 -23.62 15.48
CA SER A 112 -12.80 -22.75 16.65
C SER A 112 -11.39 -22.35 17.08
N PRO A 113 -11.11 -21.05 17.29
CA PRO A 113 -9.82 -20.61 17.83
C PRO A 113 -9.66 -20.97 19.32
N PHE A 114 -10.70 -21.54 19.94
CA PHE A 114 -10.72 -22.00 21.31
C PHE A 114 -10.67 -23.53 21.36
N PRO A 115 -9.93 -24.12 22.31
CA PRO A 115 -9.95 -25.55 22.58
C PRO A 115 -11.37 -26.06 22.88
N ASP A 116 -11.58 -27.37 22.77
CA ASP A 116 -12.84 -27.98 23.16
C ASP A 116 -13.00 -28.10 24.70
N GLY A 117 -14.24 -28.24 25.16
CA GLY A 117 -14.59 -28.39 26.58
C GLY A 117 -14.65 -27.08 27.38
N ASP A 118 -14.68 -27.22 28.71
CA ASP A 118 -14.93 -26.12 29.66
C ASP A 118 -13.91 -24.98 29.55
N ALA A 119 -12.66 -25.31 29.25
CA ALA A 119 -11.60 -24.34 29.02
C ALA A 119 -11.92 -23.42 27.84
N GLY A 120 -12.44 -23.99 26.75
CA GLY A 120 -12.87 -23.25 25.57
C GLY A 120 -14.06 -22.34 25.84
N GLU A 121 -15.07 -22.85 26.55
CA GLU A 121 -16.24 -22.05 26.92
C GLU A 121 -15.87 -20.84 27.80
N ARG A 122 -15.00 -21.06 28.79
CA ARG A 122 -14.51 -19.97 29.64
C ARG A 122 -13.78 -18.91 28.80
N MET A 123 -12.93 -19.31 27.86
CA MET A 123 -12.23 -18.38 26.96
C MET A 123 -13.19 -17.61 26.04
N ARG A 124 -14.24 -18.25 25.52
CA ARG A 124 -15.29 -17.57 24.73
C ARG A 124 -16.01 -16.50 25.55
N ARG A 125 -16.40 -16.82 26.79
CA ARG A 125 -17.04 -15.86 27.71
C ARG A 125 -16.11 -14.69 28.01
N MET A 126 -14.85 -14.95 28.35
CA MET A 126 -13.85 -13.91 28.60
C MET A 126 -13.61 -13.02 27.38
N LYS A 127 -13.56 -13.58 26.17
CA LYS A 127 -13.44 -12.77 24.94
C LYS A 127 -14.64 -11.85 24.75
N SER A 128 -15.86 -12.36 24.92
CA SER A 128 -17.09 -11.55 24.82
C SER A 128 -17.08 -10.38 25.81
N THR A 129 -16.72 -10.64 27.07
CA THR A 129 -16.58 -9.58 28.08
C THR A 129 -15.53 -8.54 27.67
N ARG A 130 -14.34 -8.95 27.20
CA ARG A 130 -13.29 -8.02 26.75
C ARG A 130 -13.74 -7.16 25.57
N GLN A 131 -14.44 -7.75 24.60
CA GLN A 131 -14.98 -7.00 23.46
C GLN A 131 -16.02 -5.98 23.91
N HIS A 132 -16.90 -6.37 24.84
CA HIS A 132 -17.90 -5.46 25.41
C HIS A 132 -17.26 -4.29 26.15
N VAL A 133 -16.28 -4.57 27.01
CA VAL A 133 -15.52 -3.53 27.74
C VAL A 133 -14.77 -2.62 26.77
N SER A 134 -14.13 -3.18 25.73
CA SER A 134 -13.43 -2.40 24.72
C SER A 134 -14.39 -1.47 23.97
N ARG A 135 -15.59 -1.95 23.62
CA ARG A 135 -16.62 -1.13 22.98
C ARG A 135 -17.08 0.03 23.88
N ILE A 136 -17.30 -0.24 25.18
CA ILE A 136 -17.66 0.82 26.14
C ILE A 136 -16.54 1.84 26.24
N LYS A 137 -15.29 1.37 26.33
CA LYS A 137 -14.14 2.26 26.41
C LYS A 137 -14.02 3.15 25.17
N MET A 138 -14.17 2.60 23.97
CA MET A 138 -14.12 3.39 22.74
C MET A 138 -15.22 4.46 22.68
N VAL A 139 -16.46 4.13 23.06
CA VAL A 139 -17.57 5.11 23.10
C VAL A 139 -17.30 6.20 24.12
N ARG A 140 -16.76 5.83 25.29
CA ARG A 140 -16.38 6.81 26.32
C ARG A 140 -15.25 7.72 25.83
N ASP A 141 -14.18 7.13 25.30
CA ASP A 141 -13.04 7.87 24.78
C ASP A 141 -13.50 8.80 23.63
N GLU A 142 -14.40 8.34 22.75
CA GLU A 142 -14.99 9.15 21.67
C GLU A 142 -15.84 10.32 22.20
N ALA A 143 -16.67 10.09 23.22
CA ALA A 143 -17.46 11.14 23.86
C ALA A 143 -16.60 12.17 24.62
N GLU A 144 -15.56 11.72 25.35
CA GLU A 144 -14.60 12.62 26.01
C GLU A 144 -13.88 13.49 24.97
N MET A 145 -13.47 12.90 23.84
CA MET A 145 -12.82 13.62 22.75
C MET A 145 -13.79 14.58 22.03
N GLU A 146 -15.08 14.24 21.92
CA GLU A 146 -16.11 15.14 21.37
C GLU A 146 -16.34 16.35 22.29
N GLU A 147 -16.41 16.15 23.61
CA GLU A 147 -16.50 17.23 24.60
C GLU A 147 -15.26 18.15 24.57
N GLU A 148 -14.05 17.58 24.48
CA GLU A 148 -12.80 18.34 24.31
C GLU A 148 -12.78 19.16 23.01
N ARG A 149 -13.35 18.63 21.91
CA ARG A 149 -13.45 19.35 20.63
C ARG A 149 -14.45 20.49 20.69
N ASP A 150 -15.62 20.26 21.27
CA ASP A 150 -16.67 21.27 21.36
C ASP A 150 -16.25 22.42 22.29
N SER A 151 -15.57 22.12 23.39
CA SER A 151 -14.98 23.14 24.26
C SER A 151 -13.88 23.93 23.55
N ALA A 152 -12.94 23.28 22.86
CA ALA A 152 -11.90 23.96 22.08
C ALA A 152 -12.48 24.84 20.96
N ARG A 153 -13.58 24.43 20.30
CA ARG A 153 -14.29 25.24 19.31
C ARG A 153 -14.97 26.46 19.93
N ALA A 154 -15.64 26.29 21.06
CA ALA A 154 -16.30 27.39 21.77
C ALA A 154 -15.27 28.43 22.26
N GLU A 155 -14.13 27.98 22.79
CA GLU A 155 -13.04 28.88 23.19
C GLU A 155 -12.46 29.64 21.99
N LEU A 156 -12.24 28.96 20.87
CA LEU A 156 -11.77 29.59 19.63
C LEU A 156 -12.74 30.66 19.13
N GLU A 157 -14.06 30.40 19.17
CA GLU A 157 -15.10 31.37 18.81
C GLU A 157 -15.07 32.62 19.71
N VAL A 158 -14.88 32.45 21.03
CA VAL A 158 -14.74 33.56 21.98
C VAL A 158 -13.48 34.39 21.70
N LEU A 159 -12.35 33.75 21.42
CA LEU A 159 -11.10 34.45 21.10
C LEU A 159 -11.21 35.21 19.78
N GLN A 160 -11.88 34.64 18.77
CA GLN A 160 -12.17 35.31 17.50
C GLN A 160 -13.04 36.55 17.69
N ALA A 161 -14.16 36.43 18.41
CA ALA A 161 -15.04 37.57 18.69
C ALA A 161 -14.31 38.71 19.42
N ARG A 162 -13.43 38.37 20.39
CA ARG A 162 -12.62 39.33 21.12
C ARG A 162 -11.57 40.03 20.24
N LEU A 163 -11.02 39.32 19.25
CA LEU A 163 -10.11 39.89 18.26
C LEU A 163 -10.84 40.85 17.31
N GLU A 164 -12.09 40.56 16.96
CA GLU A 164 -12.94 41.36 16.07
C GLU A 164 -13.44 42.67 16.72
N GLU A 165 -13.65 42.72 18.05
CA GLU A 165 -14.02 43.94 18.79
C GLU A 165 -12.96 45.06 18.69
N GLY A 166 -11.73 44.75 18.26
CA GLY A 166 -10.77 45.71 17.71
C GLY A 166 -10.07 46.65 18.70
N ASP A 167 -10.43 46.66 19.98
CA ASP A 167 -9.93 47.60 21.00
C ASP A 167 -8.81 47.01 21.89
N LEU A 168 -7.86 46.30 21.27
CA LEU A 168 -6.80 45.53 21.96
C LEU A 168 -5.40 46.11 21.74
N LYS A 169 -4.56 46.06 22.79
CA LYS A 169 -3.14 46.41 22.65
C LYS A 169 -2.41 45.36 21.81
N ARG A 170 -1.37 45.77 21.08
CA ARG A 170 -0.56 44.87 20.21
C ARG A 170 -0.09 43.60 20.92
N ALA A 171 0.35 43.70 22.17
CA ALA A 171 0.79 42.55 22.96
C ALA A 171 -0.35 41.59 23.33
N GLU A 172 -1.55 42.11 23.63
CA GLU A 172 -2.74 41.31 23.95
C GLU A 172 -3.26 40.59 22.70
N ARG A 173 -3.22 41.27 21.55
CA ARG A 173 -3.56 40.68 20.24
C ARG A 173 -2.63 39.52 19.88
N GLU A 174 -1.33 39.68 20.08
CA GLU A 174 -0.34 38.63 19.79
C GLU A 174 -0.53 37.38 20.67
N ILE A 175 -0.95 37.56 21.93
CA ILE A 175 -1.30 36.45 22.83
C ILE A 175 -2.54 35.71 22.30
N LEU A 176 -3.62 36.43 21.97
CA LEU A 176 -4.86 35.84 21.45
C LEU A 176 -4.62 35.07 20.13
N GLU A 177 -3.83 35.64 19.21
CA GLU A 177 -3.48 34.97 17.94
C GLU A 177 -2.65 33.70 18.17
N ASN A 178 -1.79 33.65 19.20
CA ASN A 178 -1.04 32.44 19.55
C ASN A 178 -1.93 31.36 20.19
N ASP A 179 -2.85 31.75 21.09
CA ASP A 179 -3.79 30.82 21.72
C ASP A 179 -4.77 30.22 20.70
N MET A 180 -5.26 31.03 19.75
CA MET A 180 -6.06 30.56 18.63
C MET A 180 -5.31 29.53 17.77
N ARG A 181 -4.05 29.79 17.42
CA ARG A 181 -3.22 28.83 16.66
C ARG A 181 -3.01 27.52 17.40
N ALA A 182 -2.86 27.58 18.72
CA ALA A 182 -2.72 26.38 19.55
C ALA A 182 -4.02 25.54 19.52
N LEU A 183 -5.19 26.17 19.67
CA LEU A 183 -6.50 25.52 19.60
C LEU A 183 -6.80 24.98 18.19
N GLU A 184 -6.48 25.72 17.13
CA GLU A 184 -6.60 25.26 15.75
C GLU A 184 -5.72 24.04 15.47
N SER A 185 -4.47 24.05 15.97
CA SER A 185 -3.56 22.91 15.85
C SER A 185 -4.06 21.68 16.62
N LEU A 186 -4.70 21.88 17.78
CA LEU A 186 -5.30 20.80 18.57
C LEU A 186 -6.53 20.22 17.84
N LEU A 187 -7.39 21.08 17.30
CA LEU A 187 -8.58 20.66 16.54
C LEU A 187 -8.23 19.91 15.24
N ALA A 188 -7.14 20.29 14.58
CA ALA A 188 -6.64 19.61 13.37
C ALA A 188 -6.13 18.19 13.64
N GLN A 189 -5.68 17.88 14.86
CA GLN A 189 -5.24 16.52 15.23
C GLN A 189 -6.40 15.53 15.34
N PHE A 190 -7.65 16.00 15.44
CA PHE A 190 -8.84 15.16 15.53
C PHE A 190 -9.54 14.90 14.18
N THR A 191 -8.95 15.33 13.05
CA THR A 191 -9.55 15.23 11.71
C THR A 191 -8.95 14.15 10.79
N GLU A 192 -8.07 13.27 11.29
CA GLU A 192 -7.55 12.09 10.56
C GLU A 192 -8.29 10.79 10.89
#